data_AF-A0A7C1YSH8-F1
#
_entry.id   AF-A0A7C1YSH8-F1
#
_cell.length_a   1.000
_cell.length_b   1.000
_cell.length_c   1.000
_cell.angle_alpha   90.00
_cell.angle_beta   90.00
_cell.angle_gamma   90.00
#
_symmetry.space_group_name_H-M   'P 1'
#
loop_
_entity.id
_entity.type
_entity.pdbx_description
1 polymer ?
#
loop_
_entity_poly.entity_id
_entity_poly.type
_entity_poly.pdbx_seq_one_letter_code
_entity_poly.pdbx_strand_id
1 'polypeptide(L)'
;MKIVTWNINRASYTRKNFWERFNKLDFDVGLFQEVYMIPFSVRKKYHIIRGEMNAILVKKTLNIEPKEESIISNNNSETDAIVDFYVSAKMELTGKRLVFISVYNYIGPNENEFSEFLDIMLSYIRNNKEQITIIGGDFNIDEKFGGNYKG
;
A
#
# COMPACT_ATOMS: atom_id res chain seq x y z
N MET A 1 -2.45 10.63 13.88
CA MET A 1 -2.25 10.23 12.47
C MET A 1 -3.55 9.61 11.97
N LYS A 2 -4.06 10.06 10.82
CA LYS A 2 -5.23 9.52 10.16
C LYS A 2 -4.83 8.79 8.87
N ILE A 3 -5.16 7.50 8.81
CA ILE A 3 -4.85 6.62 7.68
C ILE A 3 -6.15 6.35 6.93
N VAL A 4 -6.12 6.45 5.60
CA VAL A 4 -7.24 6.12 4.72
C VAL A 4 -6.79 5.04 3.74
N THR A 5 -7.65 4.06 3.51
CA THR A 5 -7.47 3.11 2.40
C THR A 5 -8.68 3.18 1.48
N TRP A 6 -8.47 3.16 0.16
CA TRP A 6 -9.55 3.19 -0.81
C TRP A 6 -9.11 2.71 -2.19
N ASN A 7 -9.80 1.72 -2.77
CA ASN A 7 -9.79 1.50 -4.21
C ASN A 7 -10.57 2.63 -4.89
N ILE A 8 -9.85 3.50 -5.59
CA ILE A 8 -10.40 4.73 -6.17
C ILE A 8 -10.95 4.52 -7.60
N ASN A 9 -11.03 3.28 -8.08
CA ASN A 9 -11.66 2.86 -9.34
C ASN A 9 -11.16 3.65 -10.57
N ARG A 10 -10.01 3.24 -11.08
CA ARG A 10 -9.27 3.85 -12.21
C ARG A 10 -9.20 5.37 -12.15
N ALA A 11 -8.86 5.92 -10.97
CA ALA A 11 -8.82 7.37 -10.82
C ALA A 11 -7.71 7.98 -11.68
N SER A 12 -8.11 8.82 -12.62
CA SER A 12 -7.22 9.59 -13.47
C SER A 12 -7.52 11.08 -13.37
N TYR A 13 -6.66 11.93 -13.92
CA TYR A 13 -6.80 13.39 -13.84
C TYR A 13 -8.11 13.92 -14.47
N THR A 14 -8.79 13.13 -15.31
CA THR A 14 -10.03 13.52 -15.96
C THR A 14 -11.23 13.47 -15.00
N ARG A 15 -11.16 12.72 -13.90
CA ARG A 15 -12.23 12.63 -12.87
C ARG A 15 -12.22 13.83 -11.91
N LYS A 16 -12.44 15.04 -12.43
CA LYS A 16 -12.33 16.31 -11.67
C LYS A 16 -13.16 16.32 -10.38
N ASN A 17 -14.43 15.94 -10.46
CA ASN A 17 -15.35 15.91 -9.30
C ASN A 17 -14.86 14.95 -8.20
N PHE A 18 -14.22 13.84 -8.57
CA PHE A 18 -13.60 12.92 -7.61
C PHE A 18 -12.44 13.62 -6.91
N TRP A 19 -11.52 14.24 -7.65
CA TRP A 19 -10.35 14.90 -7.06
C TRP A 19 -10.71 16.11 -6.21
N GLU A 20 -11.80 16.82 -6.51
CA GLU A 20 -12.33 17.88 -5.64
C GLU A 20 -12.80 17.33 -4.30
N ARG A 21 -13.51 16.19 -4.30
CA ARG A 21 -13.92 15.51 -3.06
C ARG A 21 -12.73 14.90 -2.34
N PHE A 22 -11.82 14.27 -3.06
CA PHE A 22 -10.58 13.71 -2.53
C PHE A 22 -9.76 14.77 -1.79
N ASN A 23 -9.65 15.98 -2.35
CA ASN A 23 -8.92 17.09 -1.72
C ASN A 23 -9.57 17.60 -0.41
N LYS A 24 -10.83 17.25 -0.15
CA LYS A 24 -11.53 17.54 1.11
C LYS A 24 -11.38 16.42 2.14
N LEU A 25 -10.83 15.26 1.74
CA LEU A 25 -10.48 14.22 2.69
C LEU A 25 -9.28 14.70 3.52
N ASP A 26 -9.49 14.91 4.81
CA ASP A 26 -8.39 15.14 5.73
C ASP A 26 -7.76 13.80 6.12
N PHE A 27 -6.57 13.50 5.60
CA PHE A 27 -5.80 12.31 5.94
C PHE A 27 -4.29 12.62 5.93
N ASP A 28 -3.56 11.88 6.74
CA ASP A 28 -2.11 11.97 6.89
C ASP A 28 -1.39 10.97 5.98
N VAL A 29 -1.91 9.75 5.89
CA VAL A 29 -1.41 8.69 5.02
C VAL A 29 -2.59 8.05 4.28
N GLY A 30 -2.43 7.85 2.97
CA GLY A 30 -3.43 7.23 2.11
C GLY A 30 -2.86 6.02 1.37
N LEU A 31 -3.56 4.89 1.42
CA LEU A 31 -3.28 3.64 0.71
C LEU A 31 -4.32 3.50 -0.41
N PHE A 32 -3.95 3.82 -1.64
CA PHE A 32 -4.91 3.93 -2.74
C PHE A 32 -4.63 2.90 -3.83
N GLN A 33 -5.69 2.21 -4.26
CA GLN A 33 -5.65 1.22 -5.34
C GLN A 33 -6.39 1.74 -6.57
N GLU A 34 -6.08 1.19 -7.74
CA GLU A 34 -6.52 1.69 -9.06
C GLU A 34 -6.22 3.17 -9.32
N VAL A 35 -5.02 3.60 -8.95
CA VAL A 35 -4.55 4.97 -9.18
C VAL A 35 -3.85 5.06 -10.53
N TYR A 36 -4.53 5.57 -11.56
CA TYR A 36 -3.94 5.71 -12.89
C TYR A 36 -3.10 6.99 -12.95
N MET A 37 -3.70 8.14 -12.62
CA MET A 37 -3.01 9.43 -12.68
C MET A 37 -3.42 10.35 -11.54
N ILE A 38 -2.42 10.90 -10.84
CA ILE A 38 -2.61 11.83 -9.74
C ILE A 38 -2.45 13.28 -10.26
N PRO A 39 -3.48 14.15 -10.10
CA PRO A 39 -3.40 15.52 -10.57
C PRO A 39 -2.35 16.32 -9.78
N PHE A 40 -1.79 17.34 -10.42
CA PHE A 40 -0.73 18.17 -9.85
C PHE A 40 -1.12 18.83 -8.52
N SER A 41 -2.39 19.19 -8.35
CA SER A 41 -2.93 19.77 -7.10
C SER A 41 -2.76 18.83 -5.89
N VAL A 42 -2.85 17.52 -6.08
CA VAL A 42 -2.63 16.52 -5.05
C VAL A 42 -1.13 16.27 -4.86
N ARG A 43 -0.35 16.16 -5.95
CA ARG A 43 1.12 15.97 -5.89
C ARG A 43 1.85 17.09 -5.14
N LYS A 44 1.28 18.30 -5.10
CA LYS A 44 1.81 19.40 -4.29
C LYS A 44 1.74 19.13 -2.78
N LYS A 45 0.69 18.45 -2.31
CA LYS A 45 0.38 18.26 -0.88
C LYS A 45 0.97 17.00 -0.27
N TYR A 46 1.28 15.99 -1.10
CA TYR A 46 1.70 14.66 -0.64
C TYR A 46 3.03 14.26 -1.27
N HIS A 47 3.87 13.57 -0.49
CA HIS A 47 4.86 12.65 -1.03
C HIS A 47 4.12 11.43 -1.57
N ILE A 48 4.57 10.91 -2.70
CA ILE A 48 3.88 9.87 -3.44
C ILE A 48 4.88 8.74 -3.72
N ILE A 49 4.53 7.55 -3.24
CA ILE A 49 5.21 6.29 -3.56
C ILE A 49 4.24 5.52 -4.44
N ARG A 50 4.69 5.03 -5.60
CA ARG A 50 3.81 4.45 -6.62
C ARG A 50 4.33 3.11 -7.11
N GLY A 51 3.41 2.17 -7.24
CA GLY A 51 3.49 1.07 -8.20
C GLY A 51 2.69 1.42 -9.45
N GLU A 52 2.36 0.42 -10.27
CA GLU A 52 1.63 0.62 -11.52
C GLU A 52 0.23 1.22 -11.26
N MET A 53 -0.60 0.50 -10.50
CA MET A 53 -1.98 0.90 -10.18
C MET A 53 -2.22 1.17 -8.69
N ASN A 54 -1.16 1.22 -7.89
CA ASN A 54 -1.23 1.35 -6.44
C ASN A 54 -0.35 2.52 -5.98
N ALA A 55 -0.78 3.26 -4.97
CA ALA A 55 -0.08 4.44 -4.49
C ALA A 55 -0.22 4.65 -2.98
N ILE A 56 0.89 5.00 -2.34
CA ILE A 56 0.91 5.52 -0.98
C ILE A 56 1.12 7.04 -1.06
N LEU A 57 0.20 7.80 -0.45
CA LEU A 57 0.27 9.25 -0.34
C LEU A 57 0.54 9.64 1.11
N VAL A 58 1.65 10.31 1.37
CA VAL A 58 2.05 10.78 2.70
C VAL A 58 2.02 12.30 2.74
N LYS A 59 1.24 12.91 3.64
CA LYS A 59 1.08 14.36 3.73
C LYS A 59 2.41 15.01 4.05
N LYS A 60 2.86 15.97 3.23
CA LYS A 60 4.19 16.61 3.37
C LYS A 60 4.39 17.31 4.71
N THR A 61 3.32 17.72 5.36
CA THR A 61 3.37 18.37 6.69
C THR A 61 3.80 17.45 7.82
N LEU A 62 3.85 16.12 7.60
CA LEU A 62 4.29 15.20 8.65
C LEU A 62 5.77 15.35 9.01
N ASN A 63 6.55 16.13 8.25
CA ASN A 63 8.01 16.27 8.40
C ASN A 63 8.72 14.92 8.49
N ILE A 64 8.31 14.00 7.60
CA ILE A 64 8.90 12.68 7.45
C ILE A 64 9.24 12.50 5.99
N GLU A 65 10.44 12.01 5.72
CA GLU A 65 10.83 11.57 4.38
C GLU A 65 10.43 10.10 4.20
N PRO A 66 9.38 9.79 3.41
CA PRO A 66 9.08 8.42 3.12
C PRO A 66 10.14 7.85 2.18
N LYS A 67 10.59 6.63 2.46
CA LYS A 67 11.48 5.86 1.60
C LYS A 67 10.73 4.68 1.02
N GLU A 68 10.85 4.51 -0.30
CA GLU A 68 10.37 3.31 -0.98
C GLU A 68 11.14 2.08 -0.45
N GLU A 69 10.43 1.01 -0.12
CA GLU A 69 11.05 -0.25 0.26
C GLU A 69 11.11 -1.15 -0.95
N SER A 70 12.34 -1.44 -1.38
CA SER A 70 12.66 -2.07 -2.66
C SER A 70 12.49 -3.58 -2.62
N ILE A 71 11.27 -4.07 -2.31
CA ILE A 71 10.86 -5.48 -2.26
C ILE A 71 10.87 -6.07 -0.83
N ILE A 72 9.68 -6.51 -0.39
CA ILE A 72 9.47 -7.45 0.70
C ILE A 72 9.56 -8.86 0.09
N SER A 73 10.69 -9.54 0.26
CA SER A 73 10.88 -10.92 -0.14
C SER A 73 11.32 -11.79 1.05
N ASN A 74 11.01 -13.08 0.98
CA ASN A 74 11.72 -14.07 1.78
C ASN A 74 13.07 -14.34 1.11
N ASN A 75 14.13 -14.52 1.88
CA ASN A 75 15.51 -14.77 1.40
C ASN A 75 15.70 -16.08 0.59
N ASN A 76 14.62 -16.73 0.13
CA ASN A 76 14.67 -17.93 -0.70
C ASN A 76 13.64 -17.82 -1.82
N SER A 77 14.11 -18.11 -3.03
CA SER A 77 13.41 -18.17 -4.32
C SER A 77 13.22 -16.85 -5.06
N GLU A 78 13.59 -16.91 -6.34
CA GLU A 78 13.27 -16.00 -7.44
C GLU A 78 11.76 -15.94 -7.70
N THR A 79 10.93 -15.84 -6.66
CA THR A 79 9.57 -15.39 -6.83
C THR A 79 9.68 -13.91 -7.12
N ASP A 80 9.63 -13.55 -8.40
CA ASP A 80 9.38 -12.20 -8.90
C ASP A 80 8.39 -11.55 -7.96
N ALA A 81 8.91 -10.73 -7.03
CA ALA A 81 8.09 -10.09 -6.03
C ALA A 81 7.06 -9.29 -6.79
N ILE A 82 5.80 -9.71 -6.70
CA ILE A 82 4.80 -9.38 -7.70
C ILE A 82 4.65 -7.87 -7.72
N VAL A 83 5.27 -7.24 -8.72
CA VAL A 83 5.61 -5.80 -8.74
C VAL A 83 4.36 -4.91 -8.67
N ASP A 84 3.18 -5.50 -8.86
CA ASP A 84 1.89 -4.82 -8.87
C ASP A 84 0.94 -5.16 -7.71
N PHE A 85 1.27 -6.14 -6.85
CA PHE A 85 0.38 -6.56 -5.75
C PHE A 85 0.44 -5.63 -4.55
N TYR A 86 1.56 -4.95 -4.33
CA TYR A 86 1.69 -4.02 -3.22
C TYR A 86 2.69 -2.92 -3.50
N VAL A 87 2.58 -1.86 -2.70
CA VAL A 87 3.58 -0.80 -2.59
C VAL A 87 3.87 -0.62 -1.11
N SER A 88 5.12 -0.41 -0.75
CA SER A 88 5.52 -0.19 0.63
C SER A 88 6.29 1.12 0.81
N ALA A 89 6.11 1.73 1.98
CA ALA A 89 6.78 2.96 2.36
C ALA A 89 7.23 2.91 3.82
N LYS A 90 8.51 3.17 4.06
CA LYS A 90 9.08 3.34 5.39
C LYS A 90 9.04 4.81 5.80
N MET A 91 8.70 5.06 7.05
CA MET A 91 8.72 6.39 7.64
C MET A 91 9.19 6.32 9.09
N GLU A 92 9.71 7.43 9.60
CA GLU A 92 10.03 7.58 11.01
C GLU A 92 9.24 8.75 11.60
N LEU A 93 8.45 8.47 12.63
CA LEU A 93 7.69 9.50 13.34
C LEU A 93 8.03 9.43 14.83
N THR A 94 8.53 10.53 15.39
CA THR A 94 8.85 10.64 16.83
C THR A 94 9.77 9.51 17.33
N GLY A 95 10.76 9.11 16.52
CA GLY A 95 11.69 8.01 16.83
C GLY A 95 11.10 6.60 16.68
N LYS A 96 9.84 6.47 16.24
CA LYS A 96 9.22 5.19 15.91
C LYS A 96 9.25 4.95 14.41
N ARG A 97 9.74 3.78 14.00
CA ARG A 97 9.69 3.32 12.61
C ARG A 97 8.30 2.79 12.31
N LEU A 98 7.70 3.32 11.25
CA LEU A 98 6.44 2.83 10.69
C LEU A 98 6.67 2.35 9.26
N VAL A 99 6.00 1.27 8.91
CA VAL A 99 5.98 0.75 7.54
C VAL A 99 4.54 0.65 7.09
N PHE A 100 4.23 1.25 5.95
CA PHE A 100 2.94 1.13 5.30
C PHE A 100 3.06 0.18 4.13
N ILE A 101 2.13 -0.75 4.02
CA ILE A 101 2.01 -1.69 2.90
C ILE A 101 0.60 -1.52 2.35
N SER A 102 0.50 -0.99 1.14
CA SER A 102 -0.74 -0.86 0.38
C SER A 102 -0.88 -2.07 -0.52
N VAL A 103 -1.86 -2.94 -0.30
CA VAL A 103 -2.13 -4.13 -1.11
C VAL A 103 -3.17 -3.83 -2.18
N TYR A 104 -2.98 -4.35 -3.39
CA TYR A 104 -3.96 -4.32 -4.47
C TYR A 104 -4.02 -5.67 -5.18
N ASN A 105 -5.03 -6.47 -4.85
CA ASN A 105 -5.18 -7.82 -5.32
C ASN A 105 -6.05 -7.93 -6.59
N TYR A 106 -5.62 -7.28 -7.68
CA TYR A 106 -6.48 -7.02 -8.84
C TYR A 106 -6.65 -8.18 -9.82
N ILE A 107 -5.66 -9.07 -9.92
CA ILE A 107 -5.72 -10.21 -10.84
C ILE A 107 -6.57 -11.34 -10.24
N GLY A 108 -6.92 -11.29 -8.96
CA GLY A 108 -7.48 -12.46 -8.30
C GLY A 108 -6.48 -13.61 -8.44
N PRO A 109 -5.30 -13.53 -7.78
CA PRO A 109 -4.41 -14.68 -7.67
C PRO A 109 -5.24 -15.90 -7.31
N ASN A 110 -4.82 -17.06 -7.81
CA ASN A 110 -5.35 -18.28 -7.26
C ASN A 110 -5.14 -18.25 -5.72
N GLU A 111 -6.03 -18.87 -4.95
CA GLU A 111 -6.00 -18.82 -3.48
C GLU A 111 -4.62 -19.19 -2.89
N ASN A 112 -3.83 -20.02 -3.58
CA ASN A 112 -2.47 -20.37 -3.18
C ASN A 112 -1.48 -19.22 -3.34
N GLU A 113 -1.50 -18.51 -4.47
CA GLU A 113 -0.63 -17.35 -4.72
C GLU A 113 -0.86 -16.24 -3.68
N PHE A 114 -2.13 -15.99 -3.32
CA PHE A 114 -2.43 -15.04 -2.26
C PHE A 114 -2.01 -15.54 -0.87
N SER A 115 -2.17 -16.84 -0.61
CA SER A 115 -1.69 -17.45 0.64
C SER A 115 -0.18 -17.33 0.78
N GLU A 116 0.58 -17.53 -0.30
CA GLU A 116 2.03 -17.35 -0.32
C GLU A 116 2.44 -15.90 -0.07
N PHE A 117 1.70 -14.94 -0.63
CA PHE A 117 1.88 -13.53 -0.31
C PHE A 117 1.64 -13.23 1.18
N LEU A 118 0.58 -13.80 1.78
CA LEU A 118 0.29 -13.64 3.21
C LEU A 118 1.39 -14.26 4.09
N ASP A 119 1.96 -15.40 3.69
CA ASP A 119 3.09 -16.03 4.39
C ASP A 119 4.35 -15.16 4.34
N ILE A 120 4.64 -14.52 3.19
CA ILE A 120 5.72 -13.54 3.06
C ILE A 120 5.47 -12.34 3.99
N MET A 121 4.25 -11.80 4.01
CA MET A 121 3.89 -10.67 4.90
C MET A 121 4.04 -11.06 6.38
N LEU A 122 3.63 -12.27 6.75
CA LEU A 122 3.77 -12.75 8.13
C LEU A 122 5.23 -12.93 8.53
N SER A 123 6.05 -13.51 7.64
CA SER A 123 7.50 -13.62 7.84
C SER A 123 8.14 -12.25 8.03
N TYR A 124 7.79 -11.27 7.19
CA TYR A 124 8.25 -9.89 7.31
C TYR A 124 7.90 -9.29 8.67
N ILE A 125 6.64 -9.41 9.12
CA ILE A 125 6.21 -8.91 10.44
C ILE A 125 7.00 -9.59 11.56
N ARG A 126 7.18 -10.91 11.50
CA ARG A 126 7.91 -11.69 12.51
C ARG A 126 9.38 -11.27 12.61
N ASN A 127 10.00 -10.90 11.50
CA ASN A 127 11.41 -10.48 11.43
C ASN A 127 11.62 -9.00 11.80
N ASN A 128 10.56 -8.19 11.84
CA ASN A 128 10.62 -6.75 12.07
C ASN A 128 9.75 -6.32 13.27
N LYS A 129 9.97 -6.92 14.45
CA LYS A 129 9.14 -6.69 15.65
C LYS A 129 9.26 -5.30 16.27
N GLU A 130 10.34 -4.57 15.99
CA GLU A 130 10.64 -3.26 16.57
C GLU A 130 9.97 -2.08 15.84
N GLN A 131 9.29 -2.34 14.71
CA GLN A 131 8.57 -1.32 13.94
C GLN A 131 7.06 -1.56 13.98
N ILE A 132 6.30 -0.50 13.70
CA ILE A 132 4.85 -0.59 13.52
C ILE A 132 4.58 -0.82 12.03
N THR A 133 4.13 -2.01 11.67
CA THR A 133 3.72 -2.33 10.28
C THR A 133 2.20 -2.16 10.15
N ILE A 134 1.77 -1.30 9.23
CA ILE A 134 0.37 -1.12 8.83
C ILE A 134 0.18 -1.72 7.43
N ILE A 135 -0.66 -2.75 7.35
CA ILE A 135 -1.04 -3.38 6.09
C ILE A 135 -2.50 -3.07 5.83
N GLY A 136 -2.80 -2.54 4.64
CA GLY A 136 -4.16 -2.22 4.23
C GLY A 136 -4.25 -2.16 2.72
N GLY A 137 -5.47 -2.04 2.20
CA GLY A 137 -5.68 -1.95 0.76
C GLY A 137 -6.92 -2.70 0.32
N ASP A 138 -6.92 -3.07 -0.95
CA ASP A 138 -7.96 -3.90 -1.56
C ASP A 138 -7.40 -5.31 -1.74
N PHE A 139 -7.75 -6.18 -0.79
CA PHE A 139 -7.32 -7.57 -0.76
C PHE A 139 -8.16 -8.43 -1.72
N ASN A 140 -9.29 -7.92 -2.24
CA ASN A 140 -10.21 -8.65 -3.10
C ASN A 140 -10.56 -10.06 -2.56
N ILE A 141 -10.72 -10.17 -1.24
CA ILE A 141 -11.12 -11.39 -0.53
C ILE A 141 -12.51 -11.22 0.05
N ASP A 142 -13.25 -12.31 0.09
CA ASP A 142 -14.55 -12.40 0.75
C ASP A 142 -14.51 -13.40 1.91
N GLU A 143 -15.66 -13.65 2.53
CA GLU A 143 -15.82 -14.58 3.64
C GLU A 143 -15.54 -16.06 3.28
N LYS A 144 -15.39 -16.39 1.99
CA LYS A 144 -15.15 -17.76 1.52
C LYS A 144 -13.68 -18.07 1.30
N PHE A 145 -12.80 -17.07 1.41
CA PHE A 145 -11.37 -17.29 1.36
C PHE A 145 -10.93 -18.22 2.50
N GLY A 146 -10.50 -19.44 2.18
CA GLY A 146 -10.07 -20.44 3.15
C GLY A 146 -8.57 -20.35 3.46
N GLY A 147 -7.79 -19.96 2.45
CA GLY A 147 -6.33 -19.87 2.50
C GLY A 147 -5.65 -21.23 2.70
N ASN A 148 -4.36 -21.29 2.37
CA ASN A 148 -3.50 -22.44 2.65
C ASN A 148 -2.30 -21.96 3.46
N TYR A 149 -2.46 -21.82 4.79
CA TYR A 149 -1.37 -21.40 5.67
C TYR A 149 -0.27 -22.47 5.72
N LYS A 150 0.93 -22.17 5.21
CA LYS A 150 2.04 -23.15 5.17
C LYS A 150 2.97 -23.12 6.39
N GLY A 151 2.76 -22.21 7.35
CA GLY A 151 3.38 -22.26 8.69
C GLY A 151 4.81 -21.79 8.79
#